data_AF-A0A9N8ZVF9-F1
#
_entry.id   AF-A0A9N8ZVF9-F1
#
_cell.length_a   1.000
_cell.length_b   1.000
_cell.length_c   1.000
_cell.angle_alpha   90.00
_cell.angle_beta   90.00
_cell.angle_gamma   90.00
#
_symmetry.space_group_name_H-M   'P 1'
#
loop_
_entity.id
_entity.type
_entity.pdbx_description
1 polymer ?
#
loop_
_entity_poly.entity_id
_entity_poly.type
_entity_poly.pdbx_seq_one_letter_code
_entity_poly.pdbx_strand_id
1 'polypeptide(L)'
;MCATIPTLLATQIKIPTPLKTVKRLGADRGEPQPTPTQKNYPVETPRRMFKVAATSCSAMPAAVQYFVPLSGYYREPAQKYTGEKCRKLEGLDELCEDIKIHHMTGLAYLTCGDKQSRLTQWFPPLGVLQNYSYHSRDTFYVYNIETDKLTPLTLKNFADEEDFSLHGFGMYEDPTEPGYIYFFLINHRRSGSVIELFKHKINSFELHHLKTFKHDLIYNPNNVAPVSKDEFYLTNDLYYRSYWKKQFELLTRRRWGNVVFHSSKTNITEIVADSLNYANGIATNWDYSRVFVGALGTGELLIYERKPDNKLKLLEAVQVEHPIDNVNVDPVTGEIYLAVSNNIVHVFLYINGGKDAKPAISVFKVSNNTGENRFYGINYEKKKIFEDDGTLFSCISVAAGDSVRKVMLLGSFFTPGVIRCELE
;
A
#
# COMPACT_ATOMS: atom_id res chain seq x y z
N MET A 1 3.08 27.05 33.51
CA MET A 1 2.85 25.93 34.46
C MET A 1 2.13 24.83 33.70
N CYS A 2 2.59 23.57 33.78
CA CYS A 2 2.00 22.46 33.04
C CYS A 2 0.64 22.05 33.62
N ALA A 3 -0.31 21.72 32.75
CA ALA A 3 -1.50 20.95 33.08
C ALA A 3 -1.48 19.64 32.29
N THR A 4 -2.02 18.58 32.88
CA THR A 4 -1.72 17.18 32.54
C THR A 4 -2.52 16.61 31.36
N ILE A 5 -1.88 15.73 30.59
CA ILE A 5 -2.53 14.85 29.61
C ILE A 5 -3.20 13.68 30.36
N PRO A 6 -4.48 13.34 30.11
CA PRO A 6 -5.11 12.17 30.72
C PRO A 6 -4.70 10.88 30.00
N THR A 7 -4.18 9.91 30.77
CA THR A 7 -3.81 8.58 30.29
C THR A 7 -5.05 7.75 29.98
N LEU A 8 -5.31 7.47 28.69
CA LEU A 8 -6.40 6.59 28.23
C LEU A 8 -5.84 5.38 27.47
N LEU A 9 -5.09 4.55 28.19
CA LEU A 9 -4.58 3.26 27.70
C LEU A 9 -4.67 2.16 28.77
N ALA A 10 -5.78 2.11 29.51
CA ALA A 10 -5.97 1.17 30.62
C ALA A 10 -7.45 0.80 30.84
N THR A 11 -8.19 0.38 29.79
CA THR A 11 -9.56 -0.17 29.96
C THR A 11 -10.09 -0.98 28.77
N GLN A 12 -9.32 -1.92 28.17
CA GLN A 12 -9.87 -2.99 27.30
C GLN A 12 -8.98 -4.26 27.27
N ILE A 13 -8.57 -4.76 28.43
CA ILE A 13 -7.98 -6.10 28.56
C ILE A 13 -8.61 -6.80 29.77
N LYS A 14 -9.61 -7.66 29.53
CA LYS A 14 -10.06 -8.66 30.50
C LYS A 14 -9.65 -10.05 30.00
N ILE A 15 -8.63 -10.61 30.63
CA ILE A 15 -8.21 -12.00 30.41
C ILE A 15 -9.15 -12.90 31.23
N PRO A 16 -9.85 -13.89 30.62
CA PRO A 16 -10.63 -14.86 31.36
C PRO A 16 -9.76 -16.06 31.77
N THR A 17 -9.66 -16.32 33.08
CA THR A 17 -9.19 -17.61 33.61
C THR A 17 -10.38 -18.46 34.10
N PRO A 18 -10.29 -19.80 34.03
CA PRO A 18 -11.46 -20.68 34.12
C PRO A 18 -11.81 -21.06 35.57
N LEU A 19 -13.10 -21.26 35.84
CA LEU A 19 -13.58 -21.88 37.08
C LEU A 19 -14.50 -23.07 36.79
N LYS A 20 -14.27 -24.16 37.54
CA LYS A 20 -14.96 -25.44 37.41
C LYS A 20 -16.27 -25.50 38.22
N THR A 21 -17.13 -26.40 37.77
CA THR A 21 -18.46 -26.81 38.25
C THR A 21 -18.56 -27.17 39.75
N VAL A 22 -19.67 -26.80 40.43
CA VAL A 22 -20.41 -27.60 41.46
C VAL A 22 -21.94 -27.28 41.38
N LYS A 23 -22.78 -28.12 42.02
CA LYS A 23 -24.22 -28.42 41.78
C LYS A 23 -25.29 -27.52 42.44
N ARG A 24 -26.49 -27.60 41.82
CA ARG A 24 -27.90 -27.38 42.24
C ARG A 24 -28.28 -27.22 43.73
N LEU A 25 -29.19 -26.26 43.98
CA LEU A 25 -30.57 -26.35 44.55
C LEU A 25 -31.23 -24.94 44.44
N GLY A 26 -32.55 -24.68 44.57
CA GLY A 26 -33.76 -25.51 44.84
C GLY A 26 -35.07 -24.82 44.35
N ALA A 27 -36.16 -24.88 45.14
CA ALA A 27 -37.47 -24.17 44.97
C ALA A 27 -37.66 -23.11 46.10
N ASP A 28 -38.67 -22.22 46.19
CA ASP A 28 -40.08 -22.28 45.76
C ASP A 28 -40.78 -20.87 45.68
N ARG A 29 -42.08 -20.85 45.33
CA ARG A 29 -43.05 -19.76 45.00
C ARG A 29 -43.05 -18.38 45.72
N GLY A 30 -43.63 -17.39 45.01
CA GLY A 30 -44.35 -16.22 45.57
C GLY A 30 -45.02 -15.35 44.47
N GLU A 31 -46.33 -15.07 44.57
CA GLU A 31 -47.14 -14.26 43.61
C GLU A 31 -47.32 -12.77 44.01
N PRO A 32 -47.83 -11.87 43.13
CA PRO A 32 -47.50 -10.44 43.14
C PRO A 32 -48.60 -9.47 43.68
N GLN A 33 -48.22 -8.22 43.98
CA GLN A 33 -49.06 -7.00 44.16
C GLN A 33 -48.15 -5.73 43.97
N PRO A 34 -48.66 -4.47 43.85
CA PRO A 34 -48.46 -3.69 42.63
C PRO A 34 -47.54 -2.44 42.71
N THR A 35 -47.33 -1.83 41.53
CA THR A 35 -46.52 -0.63 41.24
C THR A 35 -47.02 0.70 41.83
N PRO A 36 -46.11 1.64 42.15
CA PRO A 36 -46.37 3.08 42.09
C PRO A 36 -45.81 3.71 40.80
N THR A 37 -46.59 4.63 40.23
CA THR A 37 -46.31 5.38 38.99
C THR A 37 -45.03 6.23 39.04
N GLN A 38 -44.19 6.15 37.99
CA GLN A 38 -43.14 7.14 37.71
C GLN A 38 -43.64 8.17 36.69
N LYS A 39 -43.43 9.46 36.96
CA LYS A 39 -43.91 10.56 36.11
C LYS A 39 -43.00 10.77 34.90
N ASN A 40 -43.60 10.90 33.72
CA ASN A 40 -42.90 11.35 32.52
C ASN A 40 -42.44 12.80 32.67
N TYR A 41 -41.16 13.06 32.40
CA TYR A 41 -40.62 14.39 32.11
C TYR A 41 -40.16 14.41 30.64
N PRO A 42 -40.45 15.47 29.86
CA PRO A 42 -40.04 15.53 28.46
C PRO A 42 -38.53 15.72 28.33
N VAL A 43 -37.92 14.98 27.40
CA VAL A 43 -36.51 15.14 27.04
C VAL A 43 -36.38 16.31 26.06
N GLU A 44 -36.01 17.49 26.56
CA GLU A 44 -35.60 18.60 25.71
C GLU A 44 -34.21 18.33 25.10
N THR A 45 -34.14 18.26 23.77
CA THR A 45 -32.87 18.19 23.04
C THR A 45 -32.21 19.58 22.94
N PRO A 46 -30.98 19.78 23.47
CA PRO A 46 -30.30 21.07 23.35
C PRO A 46 -29.64 21.23 21.96
N ARG A 47 -30.43 21.60 20.94
CA ARG A 47 -29.91 22.17 19.69
C ARG A 47 -29.38 23.59 19.94
N ARG A 48 -28.15 23.74 20.48
CA ARG A 48 -27.33 24.97 20.39
C ARG A 48 -25.92 24.80 20.99
N MET A 49 -24.99 24.24 20.22
CA MET A 49 -23.55 24.57 20.29
C MET A 49 -22.88 24.33 18.92
N PHE A 50 -23.28 25.12 17.93
CA PHE A 50 -22.47 25.41 16.75
C PHE A 50 -22.04 26.88 16.82
N LYS A 51 -20.77 27.16 16.49
CA LYS A 51 -20.04 28.44 16.69
C LYS A 51 -19.47 28.68 18.11
N VAL A 52 -18.43 27.93 18.50
CA VAL A 52 -17.09 28.45 18.88
C VAL A 52 -16.06 27.30 18.74
N ALA A 53 -15.44 27.15 17.56
CA ALA A 53 -14.36 26.17 17.35
C ALA A 53 -13.46 26.50 16.13
N ALA A 54 -13.40 27.78 15.72
CA ALA A 54 -12.69 28.20 14.50
C ALA A 54 -11.36 28.94 14.77
N THR A 55 -10.90 28.99 16.03
CA THR A 55 -9.78 29.85 16.46
C THR A 55 -8.89 29.18 17.52
N SER A 56 -8.47 27.94 17.27
CA SER A 56 -7.40 27.27 18.05
C SER A 56 -6.64 26.17 17.29
N CYS A 57 -6.75 26.08 15.97
CA CYS A 57 -6.10 25.02 15.16
C CYS A 57 -4.65 25.37 14.74
N SER A 58 -4.01 26.33 15.41
CA SER A 58 -2.74 26.93 14.99
C SER A 58 -1.58 26.66 15.97
N ALA A 59 -1.39 25.39 16.38
CA ALA A 59 -0.15 24.91 17.03
C ALA A 59 -0.08 23.37 17.23
N MET A 60 -0.82 22.54 16.46
CA MET A 60 -0.55 21.09 16.54
C MET A 60 0.80 20.77 15.88
N PRO A 61 1.69 19.98 16.51
CA PRO A 61 2.90 19.53 15.85
C PRO A 61 2.57 18.81 14.54
N ALA A 62 3.34 19.03 13.47
CA ALA A 62 3.05 18.46 12.15
C ALA A 62 2.86 16.93 12.18
N ALA A 63 3.53 16.22 13.10
CA ALA A 63 3.33 14.80 13.34
C ALA A 63 1.86 14.43 13.65
N VAL A 64 1.15 15.26 14.43
CA VAL A 64 -0.27 15.10 14.79
C VAL A 64 -1.18 15.47 13.62
N GLN A 65 -0.87 16.56 12.91
CA GLN A 65 -1.66 17.04 11.77
C GLN A 65 -1.87 15.97 10.70
N TYR A 66 -0.83 15.20 10.37
CA TYR A 66 -0.93 14.08 9.44
C TYR A 66 -1.44 12.78 10.07
N PHE A 67 -1.16 12.51 11.35
CA PHE A 67 -1.54 11.22 11.95
C PHE A 67 -3.06 11.07 12.13
N VAL A 68 -3.77 12.14 12.48
CA VAL A 68 -5.22 12.08 12.79
C VAL A 68 -6.09 11.74 11.55
N PRO A 69 -5.83 12.28 10.34
CA PRO A 69 -6.46 11.79 9.10
C PRO A 69 -6.13 10.32 8.77
N LEU A 70 -4.86 9.92 8.92
CA LEU A 70 -4.38 8.58 8.56
C LEU A 70 -4.89 7.48 9.51
N SER A 71 -5.12 7.81 10.78
CA SER A 71 -5.77 6.91 11.74
C SER A 71 -7.27 6.74 11.49
N GLY A 72 -7.87 7.55 10.61
CA GLY A 72 -9.30 7.50 10.32
C GLY A 72 -10.19 7.94 11.47
N TYR A 73 -9.66 8.67 12.45
CA TYR A 73 -10.41 9.07 13.65
C TYR A 73 -11.69 9.89 13.34
N TYR A 74 -11.68 10.66 12.25
CA TYR A 74 -12.85 11.42 11.75
C TYR A 74 -13.46 10.83 10.47
N ARG A 75 -13.07 9.62 10.07
CA ARG A 75 -13.57 8.96 8.85
C ARG A 75 -14.81 8.14 9.22
N GLU A 76 -15.90 8.34 8.47
CA GLU A 76 -17.07 7.48 8.57
C GLU A 76 -16.69 6.01 8.30
N PRO A 77 -17.38 5.02 8.89
CA PRO A 77 -17.13 3.61 8.60
C PRO A 77 -17.18 3.33 7.09
N ALA A 78 -16.13 2.69 6.57
CA ALA A 78 -16.07 2.29 5.18
C ALA A 78 -17.26 1.38 4.84
N GLN A 79 -17.85 1.58 3.66
CA GLN A 79 -18.99 0.78 3.23
C GLN A 79 -18.52 -0.60 2.78
N LYS A 80 -19.26 -1.64 3.16
CA LYS A 80 -19.09 -2.98 2.61
C LYS A 80 -19.35 -2.96 1.10
N TYR A 81 -18.47 -3.57 0.33
CA TYR A 81 -18.73 -3.78 -1.09
C TYR A 81 -19.86 -4.81 -1.27
N THR A 82 -20.91 -4.42 -2.00
CA THR A 82 -22.12 -5.23 -2.27
C THR A 82 -22.41 -5.40 -3.77
N GLY A 83 -21.52 -4.93 -4.64
CA GLY A 83 -21.67 -5.09 -6.09
C GLY A 83 -21.28 -6.50 -6.56
N GLU A 84 -21.61 -6.80 -7.82
CA GLU A 84 -21.24 -8.05 -8.50
C GLU A 84 -20.04 -7.87 -9.45
N LYS A 85 -19.56 -6.62 -9.62
CA LYS A 85 -18.48 -6.24 -10.55
C LYS A 85 -17.07 -6.67 -10.10
N CYS A 86 -16.90 -7.17 -8.87
CA CYS A 86 -15.59 -7.56 -8.32
C CYS A 86 -15.58 -9.03 -7.86
N ARG A 87 -14.54 -9.77 -8.23
CA ARG A 87 -14.32 -11.17 -7.81
C ARG A 87 -12.84 -11.46 -7.52
N LYS A 88 -12.56 -12.44 -6.66
CA LYS A 88 -11.20 -13.00 -6.49
C LYS A 88 -10.82 -13.79 -7.76
N LEU A 89 -9.56 -13.69 -8.19
CA LEU A 89 -9.02 -14.55 -9.25
C LEU A 89 -8.89 -15.99 -8.76
N GLU A 90 -9.23 -16.94 -9.62
CA GLU A 90 -9.12 -18.37 -9.31
C GLU A 90 -7.66 -18.86 -9.38
N GLY A 91 -7.34 -19.89 -8.58
CA GLY A 91 -6.02 -20.53 -8.61
C GLY A 91 -4.88 -19.74 -7.96
N LEU A 92 -5.15 -18.62 -7.28
CA LEU A 92 -4.13 -17.77 -6.63
C LEU A 92 -4.42 -17.55 -5.14
N ASP A 93 -3.54 -18.07 -4.29
CA ASP A 93 -3.57 -17.91 -2.83
C ASP A 93 -2.24 -17.42 -2.24
N GLU A 94 -1.41 -16.77 -3.06
CA GLU A 94 -0.18 -16.09 -2.65
C GLU A 94 -0.44 -14.62 -2.27
N LEU A 95 0.55 -13.98 -1.62
CA LEU A 95 0.53 -12.56 -1.26
C LEU A 95 1.14 -11.73 -2.39
N CYS A 96 0.29 -11.12 -3.23
CA CYS A 96 0.71 -10.34 -4.40
C CYS A 96 0.78 -8.85 -4.05
N GLU A 97 1.99 -8.32 -3.87
CA GLU A 97 2.20 -7.00 -3.28
C GLU A 97 2.10 -5.86 -4.31
N ASP A 98 2.67 -6.02 -5.50
CA ASP A 98 2.57 -5.06 -6.61
C ASP A 98 2.07 -5.74 -7.90
N ILE A 99 1.41 -4.94 -8.74
CA ILE A 99 0.79 -5.33 -10.01
C ILE A 99 0.97 -4.17 -10.99
N LYS A 100 1.55 -4.45 -12.17
CA LYS A 100 1.66 -3.52 -13.30
C LYS A 100 0.95 -4.09 -14.52
N ILE A 101 0.22 -3.28 -15.27
CA ILE A 101 -0.47 -3.70 -16.50
C ILE A 101 0.31 -3.24 -17.73
N HIS A 102 0.59 -4.16 -18.64
CA HIS A 102 1.03 -3.85 -20.00
C HIS A 102 -0.20 -3.48 -20.85
N HIS A 103 -0.60 -2.21 -20.79
CA HIS A 103 -1.86 -1.70 -21.36
C HIS A 103 -2.02 -2.01 -22.85
N MET A 104 -0.94 -2.10 -23.63
CA MET A 104 -1.02 -2.44 -25.05
C MET A 104 -1.59 -3.84 -25.29
N THR A 105 -1.28 -4.83 -24.44
CA THR A 105 -1.66 -6.24 -24.65
C THR A 105 -2.61 -6.81 -23.60
N GLY A 106 -2.95 -6.06 -22.54
CA GLY A 106 -3.84 -6.56 -21.48
C GLY A 106 -3.21 -7.66 -20.62
N LEU A 107 -1.88 -7.70 -20.56
CA LEU A 107 -1.15 -8.61 -19.68
C LEU A 107 -0.80 -7.85 -18.41
N ALA A 108 -1.34 -8.28 -17.27
CA ALA A 108 -0.90 -7.82 -15.97
C ALA A 108 0.22 -8.71 -15.45
N TYR A 109 1.24 -8.12 -14.84
CA TYR A 109 2.33 -8.82 -14.19
C TYR A 109 2.26 -8.60 -12.68
N LEU A 110 2.63 -9.60 -11.88
CA LEU A 110 2.38 -9.60 -10.44
C LEU A 110 3.58 -10.17 -9.66
N THR A 111 3.98 -9.47 -8.59
CA THR A 111 5.00 -9.94 -7.64
C THR A 111 4.33 -10.62 -6.44
N CYS A 112 4.25 -11.96 -6.49
CA CYS A 112 3.57 -12.77 -5.49
C CYS A 112 4.55 -13.63 -4.69
N GLY A 113 4.22 -13.96 -3.44
CA GLY A 113 5.02 -14.87 -2.64
C GLY A 113 4.23 -15.65 -1.60
N ASP A 114 4.83 -16.75 -1.13
CA ASP A 114 4.19 -17.62 -0.16
C ASP A 114 3.94 -16.91 1.17
N LYS A 115 2.71 -17.04 1.67
CA LYS A 115 2.28 -16.47 2.94
C LYS A 115 3.06 -17.00 4.13
N GLN A 116 3.34 -18.31 4.18
CA GLN A 116 4.01 -18.89 5.34
C GLN A 116 5.47 -18.42 5.42
N SER A 117 6.17 -18.42 4.28
CA SER A 117 7.52 -17.91 4.14
C SER A 117 7.60 -16.42 4.51
N ARG A 118 6.78 -15.55 3.89
CA ARG A 118 6.85 -14.11 4.15
C ARG A 118 6.54 -13.73 5.61
N LEU A 119 5.63 -14.46 6.28
CA LEU A 119 5.23 -14.15 7.65
C LEU A 119 6.12 -14.79 8.74
N THR A 120 6.90 -15.83 8.43
CA THR A 120 7.67 -16.58 9.45
C THR A 120 9.14 -16.81 9.14
N GLN A 121 9.56 -16.63 7.88
CA GLN A 121 10.90 -16.94 7.38
C GLN A 121 11.63 -15.66 6.93
N TRP A 122 11.40 -15.20 5.70
CA TRP A 122 12.02 -14.01 5.13
C TRP A 122 10.98 -13.05 4.57
N PHE A 123 10.89 -11.85 5.15
CA PHE A 123 10.38 -10.68 4.46
C PHE A 123 10.82 -9.41 5.19
N PRO A 124 11.96 -8.80 4.79
CA PRO A 124 12.45 -7.54 5.36
C PRO A 124 11.43 -6.38 5.35
N PRO A 125 10.50 -6.22 4.39
CA PRO A 125 9.43 -5.22 4.47
C PRO A 125 8.61 -5.32 5.77
N LEU A 126 8.21 -6.53 6.17
CA LEU A 126 7.51 -6.81 7.44
C LEU A 126 8.45 -6.90 8.66
N GLY A 127 9.76 -6.78 8.47
CA GLY A 127 10.76 -6.94 9.53
C GLY A 127 11.00 -8.40 9.95
N VAL A 128 10.54 -9.37 9.13
CA VAL A 128 10.72 -10.80 9.33
C VAL A 128 12.11 -11.18 8.78
N LEU A 129 13.06 -11.43 9.69
CA LEU A 129 14.48 -11.60 9.40
C LEU A 129 15.05 -12.90 10.01
N GLN A 130 14.29 -14.00 9.98
CA GLN A 130 14.81 -15.30 10.41
C GLN A 130 15.79 -15.84 9.37
N ASN A 131 16.55 -16.91 9.67
CA ASN A 131 17.43 -17.57 8.69
C ASN A 131 17.16 -19.08 8.65
N TYR A 132 17.17 -19.67 7.46
CA TYR A 132 16.82 -21.09 7.19
C TYR A 132 17.70 -21.63 6.06
N SER A 133 17.72 -22.95 5.92
CA SER A 133 18.55 -23.69 4.96
C SER A 133 18.13 -23.51 3.50
N TYR A 134 16.90 -23.08 3.24
CA TYR A 134 16.34 -22.94 1.88
C TYR A 134 16.34 -21.48 1.43
N HIS A 135 16.42 -21.27 0.12
CA HIS A 135 16.32 -19.93 -0.49
C HIS A 135 14.86 -19.57 -0.72
N SER A 136 14.52 -18.28 -0.54
CA SER A 136 13.18 -17.80 -0.89
C SER A 136 12.95 -17.96 -2.40
N ARG A 137 11.73 -18.35 -2.79
CA ARG A 137 11.31 -18.56 -4.18
C ARG A 137 9.89 -18.06 -4.39
N ASP A 138 9.76 -16.74 -4.36
CA ASP A 138 8.55 -16.02 -4.75
C ASP A 138 8.25 -16.20 -6.25
N THR A 139 7.00 -16.00 -6.67
CA THR A 139 6.56 -16.25 -8.04
C THR A 139 6.22 -14.94 -8.75
N PHE A 140 6.82 -14.73 -9.93
CA PHE A 140 6.42 -13.65 -10.83
C PHE A 140 5.38 -14.18 -11.83
N TYR A 141 4.14 -13.72 -11.73
CA TYR A 141 3.05 -14.18 -12.57
C TYR A 141 2.78 -13.23 -13.74
N VAL A 142 2.24 -13.78 -14.82
CA VAL A 142 1.48 -13.03 -15.83
C VAL A 142 0.01 -13.44 -15.79
N TYR A 143 -0.90 -12.46 -15.84
CA TYR A 143 -2.34 -12.63 -15.92
C TYR A 143 -2.85 -11.97 -17.20
N ASN A 144 -3.50 -12.74 -18.06
CA ASN A 144 -4.18 -12.22 -19.24
C ASN A 144 -5.60 -11.78 -18.86
N ILE A 145 -5.87 -10.47 -18.97
CA ILE A 145 -7.14 -9.82 -18.60
C ILE A 145 -8.31 -10.27 -19.49
N GLU A 146 -8.04 -10.60 -20.75
CA GLU A 146 -9.03 -10.95 -21.77
C GLU A 146 -9.42 -12.43 -21.70
N THR A 147 -8.45 -13.32 -21.45
CA THR A 147 -8.68 -14.78 -21.34
C THR A 147 -8.84 -15.29 -19.91
N ASP A 148 -8.87 -14.39 -18.92
CA ASP A 148 -8.93 -14.69 -17.48
C ASP A 148 -7.89 -15.71 -16.99
N LYS A 149 -6.69 -15.72 -17.59
CA LYS A 149 -5.69 -16.76 -17.38
C LYS A 149 -4.46 -16.25 -16.63
N LEU A 150 -4.25 -16.76 -15.43
CA LEU A 150 -3.01 -16.62 -14.67
C LEU A 150 -1.99 -17.69 -15.10
N THR A 151 -0.70 -17.34 -15.16
CA THR A 151 0.39 -18.29 -15.46
C THR A 151 1.69 -17.84 -14.79
N PRO A 152 2.40 -18.70 -14.03
CA PRO A 152 3.71 -18.36 -13.46
C PRO A 152 4.77 -18.28 -14.55
N LEU A 153 5.68 -17.31 -14.45
CA LEU A 153 6.83 -17.21 -15.34
C LEU A 153 8.01 -18.02 -14.80
N THR A 154 8.66 -18.76 -15.68
CA THR A 154 9.84 -19.58 -15.36
C THR A 154 11.10 -18.72 -15.40
N LEU A 155 11.81 -18.63 -14.27
CA LEU A 155 13.11 -17.95 -14.20
C LEU A 155 14.14 -18.66 -15.10
N LYS A 156 14.95 -17.86 -15.80
CA LYS A 156 16.10 -18.31 -16.59
C LYS A 156 17.31 -17.46 -16.22
N ASN A 157 18.50 -18.06 -16.21
CA ASN A 157 19.78 -17.42 -15.88
C ASN A 157 19.86 -16.78 -14.47
N PHE A 158 18.88 -17.03 -13.59
CA PHE A 158 18.96 -16.64 -12.19
C PHE A 158 19.56 -17.79 -11.37
N ALA A 159 20.46 -17.47 -10.43
CA ALA A 159 21.16 -18.43 -9.59
C ALA A 159 20.20 -19.18 -8.65
N ASP A 160 20.41 -20.48 -8.41
CA ASP A 160 19.57 -21.29 -7.53
C ASP A 160 19.93 -21.12 -6.04
N GLU A 161 21.16 -20.66 -5.79
CA GLU A 161 21.74 -20.29 -4.50
C GLU A 161 21.46 -18.84 -4.07
N GLU A 162 20.68 -18.08 -4.84
CA GLU A 162 20.24 -16.73 -4.47
C GLU A 162 18.78 -16.75 -4.00
N ASP A 163 18.47 -15.92 -3.01
CA ASP A 163 17.07 -15.70 -2.62
C ASP A 163 16.34 -14.94 -3.73
N PHE A 164 15.08 -15.28 -3.93
CA PHE A 164 14.14 -14.57 -4.78
C PHE A 164 12.92 -14.23 -3.93
N SER A 165 12.93 -13.03 -3.33
CA SER A 165 11.90 -12.52 -2.42
C SER A 165 11.44 -11.16 -2.95
N LEU A 166 10.30 -11.15 -3.62
CA LEU A 166 9.83 -10.06 -4.47
C LEU A 166 9.04 -9.00 -3.70
N HIS A 167 9.14 -7.75 -4.13
CA HIS A 167 8.39 -6.62 -3.61
C HIS A 167 7.88 -5.77 -4.79
N GLY A 168 7.93 -4.43 -4.70
CA GLY A 168 7.53 -3.56 -5.81
C GLY A 168 8.38 -3.76 -7.07
N PHE A 169 7.81 -3.44 -8.23
CA PHE A 169 8.52 -3.58 -9.49
C PHE A 169 8.13 -2.56 -10.57
N GLY A 170 9.07 -2.35 -11.50
CA GLY A 170 8.90 -1.46 -12.64
C GLY A 170 8.99 -2.17 -13.98
N MET A 171 8.36 -1.57 -14.99
CA MET A 171 8.36 -2.03 -16.37
C MET A 171 8.98 -0.98 -17.31
N TYR A 172 9.81 -1.43 -18.25
CA TYR A 172 10.35 -0.62 -19.33
C TYR A 172 10.25 -1.37 -20.66
N GLU A 173 9.68 -0.71 -21.66
CA GLU A 173 9.71 -1.18 -23.05
C GLU A 173 10.81 -0.40 -23.78
N ASP A 174 11.74 -1.09 -24.42
CA ASP A 174 12.76 -0.45 -25.25
C ASP A 174 12.22 -0.26 -26.67
N PRO A 175 12.10 0.98 -27.20
CA PRO A 175 11.62 1.23 -28.56
C PRO A 175 12.46 0.55 -29.66
N THR A 176 13.69 0.14 -29.35
CA THR A 176 14.59 -0.58 -30.27
C THR A 176 14.41 -2.10 -30.23
N GLU A 177 13.68 -2.64 -29.25
CA GLU A 177 13.46 -4.08 -29.05
C GLU A 177 11.96 -4.42 -28.87
N PRO A 178 11.10 -4.11 -29.88
CA PRO A 178 9.65 -4.33 -29.78
C PRO A 178 9.29 -5.80 -29.52
N GLY A 179 8.28 -6.02 -28.68
CA GLY A 179 7.85 -7.35 -28.23
C GLY A 179 8.60 -7.88 -27.00
N TYR A 180 9.51 -7.09 -26.42
CA TYR A 180 10.17 -7.38 -25.15
C TYR A 180 9.84 -6.35 -24.08
N ILE A 181 9.67 -6.83 -22.85
CA ILE A 181 9.51 -6.01 -21.65
C ILE A 181 10.73 -6.25 -20.76
N TYR A 182 11.32 -5.18 -20.24
CA TYR A 182 12.34 -5.20 -19.21
C TYR A 182 11.69 -4.96 -17.85
N PHE A 183 11.88 -5.90 -16.94
CA PHE A 183 11.37 -5.83 -15.58
C PHE A 183 12.49 -5.49 -14.62
N PHE A 184 12.26 -4.47 -13.79
CA PHE A 184 13.12 -4.11 -12.66
C PHE A 184 12.42 -4.59 -11.40
N LEU A 185 12.80 -5.77 -10.91
CA LEU A 185 12.19 -6.39 -9.74
C LEU A 185 12.99 -6.05 -8.49
N ILE A 186 12.36 -5.57 -7.42
CA ILE A 186 13.00 -5.53 -6.11
C ILE A 186 13.12 -6.96 -5.59
N ASN A 187 14.33 -7.34 -5.20
CA ASN A 187 14.61 -8.62 -4.57
C ASN A 187 15.28 -8.41 -3.20
N HIS A 188 14.57 -8.79 -2.15
CA HIS A 188 15.06 -8.75 -0.79
C HIS A 188 15.88 -10.00 -0.47
N ARG A 189 17.14 -10.07 -0.89
CA ARG A 189 18.02 -11.20 -0.56
C ARG A 189 18.52 -11.14 0.88
N ARG A 190 18.88 -12.29 1.49
CA ARG A 190 19.62 -12.33 2.78
C ARG A 190 20.99 -11.66 2.69
N SER A 191 21.59 -11.62 1.50
CA SER A 191 22.82 -10.88 1.17
C SER A 191 22.62 -9.36 1.01
N GLY A 192 21.38 -8.87 1.18
CA GLY A 192 20.96 -7.48 1.07
C GLY A 192 19.97 -7.25 -0.08
N SER A 193 19.07 -6.28 0.08
CA SER A 193 18.14 -5.87 -0.98
C SER A 193 18.88 -5.37 -2.23
N VAL A 194 18.36 -5.74 -3.40
CA VAL A 194 18.89 -5.36 -4.73
C VAL A 194 17.75 -5.11 -5.71
N ILE A 195 18.06 -4.54 -6.87
CA ILE A 195 17.16 -4.50 -8.02
C ILE A 195 17.67 -5.51 -9.05
N GLU A 196 16.81 -6.39 -9.52
CA GLU A 196 17.11 -7.36 -10.58
C GLU A 196 16.56 -6.86 -11.92
N LEU A 197 17.40 -6.86 -12.96
CA LEU A 197 16.97 -6.67 -14.33
C LEU A 197 16.65 -8.03 -14.95
N PHE A 198 15.41 -8.18 -15.39
CA PHE A 198 14.97 -9.30 -16.20
C PHE A 198 14.49 -8.83 -17.57
N LYS A 199 14.60 -9.69 -18.57
CA LYS A 199 14.01 -9.53 -19.91
C LYS A 199 12.98 -10.61 -20.14
N HIS A 200 11.82 -10.20 -20.63
CA HIS A 200 10.69 -11.06 -20.95
C HIS A 200 10.28 -10.82 -22.40
N LYS A 201 10.01 -11.91 -23.13
CA LYS A 201 9.35 -11.83 -24.44
C LYS A 201 7.85 -11.92 -24.22
N ILE A 202 7.08 -10.97 -24.75
CA ILE A 202 5.61 -10.97 -24.65
C ILE A 202 5.06 -12.30 -25.20
N ASN A 203 4.05 -12.85 -24.53
CA ASN A 203 3.45 -14.17 -24.79
C ASN A 203 4.39 -15.39 -24.66
N SER A 204 5.57 -15.23 -24.04
CA SER A 204 6.36 -16.36 -23.54
C SER A 204 6.04 -16.67 -22.07
N PHE A 205 6.57 -17.79 -21.56
CA PHE A 205 6.50 -18.14 -20.14
C PHE A 205 7.86 -18.07 -19.44
N GLU A 206 8.81 -17.30 -20.00
CA GLU A 206 10.18 -17.19 -19.50
C GLU A 206 10.53 -15.78 -19.04
N LEU A 207 11.30 -15.70 -17.97
CA LEU A 207 11.82 -14.46 -17.40
C LEU A 207 13.34 -14.59 -17.27
N HIS A 208 14.09 -13.96 -18.18
CA HIS A 208 15.54 -14.12 -18.30
C HIS A 208 16.28 -13.06 -17.48
N HIS A 209 17.02 -13.47 -16.46
CA HIS A 209 17.87 -12.56 -15.68
C HIS A 209 19.00 -12.02 -16.56
N LEU A 210 19.31 -10.74 -16.39
CA LEU A 210 20.37 -10.04 -17.10
C LEU A 210 21.42 -9.43 -16.18
N LYS A 211 21.00 -8.84 -15.06
CA LYS A 211 21.88 -8.00 -14.22
C LYS A 211 21.27 -7.82 -12.83
N THR A 212 22.12 -7.73 -11.81
CA THR A 212 21.74 -7.29 -10.46
C THR A 212 22.35 -5.93 -10.19
N PHE A 213 21.54 -4.94 -9.80
CA PHE A 213 22.00 -3.64 -9.32
C PHE A 213 22.07 -3.65 -7.78
N LYS A 214 23.26 -3.39 -7.25
CA LYS A 214 23.53 -3.28 -5.81
C LYS A 214 24.34 -2.03 -5.55
N HIS A 215 23.90 -1.22 -4.57
CA HIS A 215 24.56 0.00 -4.15
C HIS A 215 24.17 0.34 -2.71
N ASP A 216 24.99 1.05 -1.96
CA ASP A 216 24.73 1.35 -0.53
C ASP A 216 23.48 2.23 -0.32
N LEU A 217 23.10 3.02 -1.34
CA LEU A 217 21.86 3.79 -1.35
C LEU A 217 20.60 2.95 -1.68
N ILE A 218 20.74 1.66 -2.02
CA ILE A 218 19.63 0.71 -2.22
C ILE A 218 19.49 -0.12 -0.95
N TYR A 219 19.24 0.54 0.19
CA TYR A 219 19.30 -0.09 1.50
C TYR A 219 17.95 -0.66 1.96
N ASN A 220 16.81 -0.11 1.55
CA ASN A 220 15.49 -0.67 1.88
C ASN A 220 14.46 -0.33 0.78
N PRO A 221 14.70 -0.77 -0.48
CA PRO A 221 13.87 -0.44 -1.61
C PRO A 221 12.44 -0.95 -1.44
N ASN A 222 11.45 -0.11 -1.74
CA ASN A 222 10.04 -0.42 -1.65
C ASN A 222 9.41 -0.62 -3.03
N ASN A 223 9.55 0.37 -3.93
CA ASN A 223 9.15 0.26 -5.33
C ASN A 223 10.19 0.93 -6.28
N VAL A 224 10.12 0.67 -7.58
CA VAL A 224 11.10 1.09 -8.61
C VAL A 224 10.42 1.48 -9.93
N ALA A 225 10.80 2.64 -10.47
CA ALA A 225 10.29 3.20 -11.72
C ALA A 225 11.45 3.40 -12.73
N PRO A 226 11.63 2.49 -13.70
CA PRO A 226 12.65 2.61 -14.74
C PRO A 226 12.31 3.66 -15.80
N VAL A 227 13.35 4.31 -16.31
CA VAL A 227 13.29 5.26 -17.44
C VAL A 227 14.20 4.85 -18.61
N SER A 228 15.09 3.87 -18.40
CA SER A 228 15.71 3.07 -19.47
C SER A 228 16.26 1.75 -18.92
N LYS A 229 16.84 0.88 -19.78
CA LYS A 229 17.49 -0.38 -19.38
C LYS A 229 18.61 -0.24 -18.32
N ASP A 230 19.16 0.96 -18.16
CA ASP A 230 20.28 1.27 -17.25
C ASP A 230 19.96 2.34 -16.21
N GLU A 231 18.75 2.91 -16.23
CA GLU A 231 18.41 4.12 -15.45
C GLU A 231 17.02 4.02 -14.83
N PHE A 232 16.94 4.22 -13.52
CA PHE A 232 15.70 4.08 -12.75
C PHE A 232 15.70 4.95 -11.49
N TYR A 233 14.49 5.23 -11.01
CA TYR A 233 14.23 5.76 -9.68
C TYR A 233 13.74 4.63 -8.77
N LEU A 234 14.07 4.68 -7.49
CA LEU A 234 13.54 3.78 -6.47
C LEU A 234 13.20 4.56 -5.20
N THR A 235 12.25 4.07 -4.43
CA THR A 235 11.95 4.55 -3.09
C THR A 235 12.64 3.67 -2.06
N ASN A 236 13.33 4.27 -1.08
CA ASN A 236 13.62 3.58 0.18
C ASN A 236 12.53 3.99 1.18
N ASP A 237 11.78 3.02 1.73
CA ASP A 237 10.63 3.34 2.59
C ASP A 237 11.03 3.84 3.98
N LEU A 238 11.86 3.05 4.66
CA LEU A 238 12.31 3.22 6.03
C LEU A 238 13.82 2.98 6.11
N TYR A 239 14.50 3.68 6.99
CA TYR A 239 15.94 3.51 7.20
C TYR A 239 16.28 2.13 7.81
N TYR A 240 15.49 1.68 8.77
CA TYR A 240 15.76 0.42 9.46
C TYR A 240 15.09 -0.79 8.83
N ARG A 241 15.79 -1.93 8.81
CA ARG A 241 15.23 -3.24 8.39
C ARG A 241 14.64 -4.07 9.55
N SER A 242 15.19 -3.97 10.76
CA SER A 242 14.80 -4.85 11.87
C SER A 242 13.51 -4.41 12.55
N TYR A 243 12.67 -5.39 12.93
CA TYR A 243 11.31 -5.18 13.40
C TYR A 243 11.14 -4.02 14.40
N TRP A 244 11.77 -4.09 15.58
CA TRP A 244 11.61 -3.07 16.62
C TRP A 244 12.12 -1.68 16.22
N LYS A 245 13.13 -1.62 15.34
CA LYS A 245 13.64 -0.34 14.84
C LYS A 245 12.70 0.26 13.79
N LYS A 246 12.09 -0.56 12.91
CA LYS A 246 10.95 -0.14 12.07
C LYS A 246 9.80 0.38 12.92
N GLN A 247 9.39 -0.35 13.96
CA GLN A 247 8.31 0.12 14.85
C GLN A 247 8.63 1.48 15.49
N PHE A 248 9.86 1.70 15.96
CA PHE A 248 10.29 3.01 16.46
C PHE A 248 10.23 4.12 15.38
N GLU A 249 10.69 3.82 14.16
CA GLU A 249 10.70 4.75 13.04
C GLU A 249 9.29 5.20 12.64
N LEU A 250 8.36 4.25 12.58
CA LEU A 250 6.93 4.45 12.31
C LEU A 250 6.23 5.22 13.43
N LEU A 251 6.38 4.78 14.69
CA LEU A 251 5.75 5.40 15.85
C LEU A 251 6.26 6.83 16.09
N THR A 252 7.56 7.08 15.85
CA THR A 252 8.15 8.44 15.94
C THR A 252 8.05 9.22 14.62
N ARG A 253 7.36 8.66 13.62
CA ARG A 253 7.03 9.28 12.31
C ARG A 253 8.24 9.95 11.67
N ARG A 254 9.36 9.22 11.60
CA ARG A 254 10.60 9.76 11.03
C ARG A 254 10.49 9.97 9.53
N ARG A 255 11.21 10.98 9.07
CA ARG A 255 11.33 11.36 7.66
C ARG A 255 12.71 10.91 7.17
N TRP A 256 12.91 9.60 7.10
CA TRP A 256 14.17 8.98 6.67
C TRP A 256 14.03 8.12 5.40
N GLY A 257 12.83 8.04 4.84
CA GLY A 257 12.62 7.51 3.50
C GLY A 257 13.04 8.54 2.44
N ASN A 258 13.39 8.06 1.25
CA ASN A 258 13.89 8.90 0.16
C ASN A 258 13.63 8.27 -1.22
N VAL A 259 13.84 9.06 -2.27
CA VAL A 259 13.94 8.60 -3.66
C VAL A 259 15.39 8.66 -4.10
N VAL A 260 15.90 7.55 -4.62
CA VAL A 260 17.24 7.43 -5.20
C VAL A 260 17.12 7.27 -6.72
N PHE A 261 17.96 7.99 -7.45
CA PHE A 261 18.19 7.76 -8.88
C PHE A 261 19.45 6.91 -9.06
N HIS A 262 19.41 5.94 -9.97
CA HIS A 262 20.58 5.17 -10.41
C HIS A 262 20.73 5.30 -11.93
N SER A 263 21.97 5.48 -12.39
CA SER A 263 22.35 5.36 -13.80
C SER A 263 23.62 4.55 -13.95
N SER A 264 23.51 3.38 -14.58
CA SER A 264 24.67 2.59 -15.01
C SER A 264 25.40 3.23 -16.20
N LYS A 265 24.80 4.20 -16.91
CA LYS A 265 25.44 4.91 -18.03
C LYS A 265 26.47 5.93 -17.54
N THR A 266 26.15 6.66 -16.49
CA THR A 266 27.06 7.65 -15.87
C THR A 266 27.79 7.12 -14.65
N ASN A 267 27.44 5.91 -14.18
CA ASN A 267 27.88 5.31 -12.92
C ASN A 267 27.56 6.19 -11.69
N ILE A 268 26.43 6.92 -11.74
CA ILE A 268 25.94 7.77 -10.65
C ILE A 268 24.79 7.06 -9.94
N THR A 269 24.81 7.07 -8.61
CA THR A 269 23.66 6.75 -7.77
C THR A 269 23.55 7.83 -6.70
N GLU A 270 22.44 8.56 -6.66
CA GLU A 270 22.27 9.71 -5.75
C GLU A 270 20.83 9.82 -5.22
N ILE A 271 20.67 10.43 -4.04
CA ILE A 271 19.35 10.77 -3.48
C ILE A 271 18.83 12.00 -4.21
N VAL A 272 17.67 11.89 -4.87
CA VAL A 272 17.05 12.95 -5.68
C VAL A 272 15.80 13.56 -5.04
N ALA A 273 15.23 12.91 -4.03
CA ALA A 273 14.29 13.52 -3.09
C ALA A 273 14.49 12.88 -1.70
N ASP A 274 14.63 13.69 -0.66
CA ASP A 274 14.94 13.23 0.70
C ASP A 274 13.87 13.66 1.71
N SER A 275 13.99 13.18 2.95
CA SER A 275 13.12 13.55 4.08
C SER A 275 11.64 13.19 3.86
N LEU A 276 11.37 12.05 3.22
CA LEU A 276 10.03 11.50 3.02
C LEU A 276 9.62 10.63 4.22
N ASN A 277 8.32 10.64 4.55
CA ASN A 277 7.75 9.81 5.60
C ASN A 277 7.16 8.55 4.96
N TYR A 278 7.90 7.43 5.02
CA TYR A 278 7.49 6.16 4.42
C TYR A 278 7.23 6.30 2.90
N ALA A 279 8.30 6.51 2.13
CA ALA A 279 8.23 6.59 0.67
C ALA A 279 7.94 5.19 0.10
N ASN A 280 6.74 4.99 -0.43
CA ASN A 280 6.24 3.68 -0.81
C ASN A 280 6.21 3.57 -2.36
N GLY A 281 5.04 3.46 -2.99
CA GLY A 281 4.92 3.32 -4.44
C GLY A 281 5.57 4.44 -5.23
N ILE A 282 6.22 4.09 -6.35
CA ILE A 282 6.75 5.04 -7.32
C ILE A 282 6.35 4.64 -8.74
N ALA A 283 6.01 5.63 -9.57
CA ALA A 283 5.66 5.43 -10.96
C ALA A 283 6.11 6.62 -11.83
N THR A 284 6.14 6.43 -13.13
CA THR A 284 6.35 7.47 -14.15
C THR A 284 5.13 7.59 -15.06
N ASN A 285 5.00 8.71 -15.76
CA ASN A 285 4.07 8.81 -16.89
C ASN A 285 4.73 8.29 -18.18
N TRP A 286 3.94 8.16 -19.25
CA TRP A 286 4.33 7.54 -20.53
C TRP A 286 5.56 8.17 -21.23
N ASP A 287 5.86 9.44 -20.99
CA ASP A 287 7.03 10.15 -21.56
C ASP A 287 8.19 10.33 -20.57
N TYR A 288 8.06 9.77 -19.36
CA TYR A 288 9.03 9.89 -18.27
C TYR A 288 9.37 11.33 -17.88
N SER A 289 8.52 12.32 -18.14
CA SER A 289 8.72 13.71 -17.70
C SER A 289 8.19 13.97 -16.28
N ARG A 290 7.42 13.04 -15.71
CA ARG A 290 6.89 13.07 -14.35
C ARG A 290 7.24 11.80 -13.58
N VAL A 291 7.52 11.97 -12.30
CA VAL A 291 7.68 10.89 -11.31
C VAL A 291 6.65 11.13 -10.20
N PHE A 292 5.90 10.09 -9.86
CA PHE A 292 4.86 10.09 -8.84
C PHE A 292 5.30 9.22 -7.68
N VAL A 293 5.18 9.69 -6.45
CA VAL A 293 5.57 8.95 -5.23
C VAL A 293 4.44 8.97 -4.21
N GLY A 294 4.01 7.79 -3.76
CA GLY A 294 3.11 7.63 -2.63
C GLY A 294 3.87 7.77 -1.31
N ALA A 295 3.55 8.78 -0.51
CA ALA A 295 4.08 8.92 0.84
C ALA A 295 3.08 8.35 1.85
N LEU A 296 3.20 7.06 2.19
CA LEU A 296 2.30 6.33 3.09
C LEU A 296 2.14 7.05 4.43
N GLY A 297 3.25 7.58 4.94
CA GLY A 297 3.33 8.20 6.27
C GLY A 297 2.67 9.57 6.39
N THR A 298 2.40 10.27 5.28
CA THR A 298 1.66 11.55 5.25
C THR A 298 0.34 11.47 4.51
N GLY A 299 0.13 10.48 3.64
CA GLY A 299 -1.04 10.38 2.76
C GLY A 299 -1.00 11.39 1.61
N GLU A 300 0.20 11.70 1.13
CA GLU A 300 0.46 12.64 0.05
C GLU A 300 0.91 11.88 -1.21
N LEU A 301 0.26 12.15 -2.35
CA LEU A 301 0.82 11.81 -3.66
C LEU A 301 1.73 12.97 -4.08
N LEU A 302 3.03 12.72 -4.07
CA LEU A 302 4.06 13.70 -4.42
C LEU A 302 4.35 13.61 -5.92
N ILE A 303 4.21 14.74 -6.63
CA ILE A 303 4.35 14.81 -8.08
C ILE A 303 5.59 15.64 -8.41
N TYR A 304 6.56 15.00 -9.05
CA TYR A 304 7.84 15.60 -9.41
C TYR A 304 7.97 15.81 -10.92
N GLU A 305 8.57 16.93 -11.30
CA GLU A 305 9.15 17.14 -12.62
C GLU A 305 10.51 16.44 -12.68
N ARG A 306 10.70 15.55 -13.66
CA ARG A 306 12.03 15.02 -13.99
C ARG A 306 12.79 16.03 -14.84
N LYS A 307 13.94 16.48 -14.33
CA LYS A 307 14.83 17.42 -15.01
C LYS A 307 15.73 16.71 -16.03
N PRO A 308 16.34 17.45 -17.00
CA PRO A 308 17.26 16.86 -17.98
C PRO A 308 18.48 16.16 -17.38
N ASP A 309 18.89 16.54 -16.16
CA ASP A 309 19.95 15.88 -15.37
C ASP A 309 19.43 14.75 -14.47
N ASN A 310 18.22 14.25 -14.71
CA ASN A 310 17.49 13.25 -13.93
C ASN A 310 17.13 13.67 -12.49
N LYS A 311 17.40 14.91 -12.04
CA LYS A 311 16.96 15.36 -10.71
C LYS A 311 15.46 15.62 -10.67
N LEU A 312 14.89 15.53 -9.46
CA LEU A 312 13.47 15.70 -9.24
C LEU A 312 13.18 17.07 -8.63
N LYS A 313 12.26 17.82 -9.24
CA LYS A 313 11.71 19.05 -8.66
C LYS A 313 10.25 18.79 -8.26
N LEU A 314 9.92 18.91 -6.98
CA LEU A 314 8.53 18.80 -6.51
C LEU A 314 7.68 19.89 -7.19
N LEU A 315 6.57 19.49 -7.80
CA LEU A 315 5.57 20.37 -8.39
C LEU A 315 4.34 20.50 -7.50
N GLU A 316 3.86 19.37 -6.94
CA GLU A 316 2.59 19.29 -6.22
C GLU A 316 2.65 18.20 -5.15
N ALA A 317 1.91 18.39 -4.05
CA ALA A 317 1.69 17.39 -3.02
C ALA A 317 0.17 17.20 -2.81
N VAL A 318 -0.42 16.26 -3.55
CA VAL A 318 -1.87 16.01 -3.51
C VAL A 318 -2.21 15.26 -2.23
N GLN A 319 -2.87 15.94 -1.29
CA GLN A 319 -3.36 15.34 -0.05
C GLN A 319 -4.47 14.33 -0.36
N VAL A 320 -4.19 13.03 -0.22
CA VAL A 320 -5.20 11.96 -0.32
C VAL A 320 -5.79 11.66 1.07
N GLU A 321 -5.09 12.00 2.15
CA GLU A 321 -5.56 11.88 3.56
C GLU A 321 -5.73 10.42 4.04
N HIS A 322 -5.24 9.47 3.26
CA HIS A 322 -5.20 8.03 3.53
C HIS A 322 -3.76 7.53 3.30
N PRO A 323 -3.26 6.52 4.04
CA PRO A 323 -1.97 5.90 3.74
C PRO A 323 -1.96 5.34 2.32
N ILE A 324 -1.11 5.90 1.46
CA ILE A 324 -0.91 5.48 0.07
C ILE A 324 0.17 4.41 0.05
N ASP A 325 -0.14 3.28 -0.56
CA ASP A 325 0.79 2.17 -0.78
C ASP A 325 1.33 2.29 -2.24
N ASN A 326 1.13 1.31 -3.12
CA ASN A 326 1.59 1.41 -4.51
C ASN A 326 0.80 2.39 -5.38
N VAL A 327 1.55 2.98 -6.32
CA VAL A 327 1.08 3.94 -7.33
C VAL A 327 1.11 3.27 -8.70
N ASN A 328 0.03 3.41 -9.47
CA ASN A 328 -0.03 3.02 -10.87
C ASN A 328 -0.57 4.16 -11.72
N VAL A 329 -0.12 4.24 -12.97
CA VAL A 329 -0.53 5.28 -13.94
C VAL A 329 -1.05 4.57 -15.18
N ASP A 330 -2.28 4.89 -15.60
CA ASP A 330 -2.77 4.49 -16.91
C ASP A 330 -2.14 5.40 -17.97
N PRO A 331 -1.31 4.88 -18.91
CA PRO A 331 -0.63 5.69 -19.90
C PRO A 331 -1.57 6.24 -20.99
N VAL A 332 -2.80 5.72 -21.10
CA VAL A 332 -3.80 6.17 -22.08
C VAL A 332 -4.51 7.43 -21.61
N THR A 333 -4.83 7.52 -20.33
CA THR A 333 -5.58 8.66 -19.74
C THR A 333 -4.71 9.59 -18.90
N GLY A 334 -3.55 9.13 -18.43
CA GLY A 334 -2.73 9.79 -17.42
C GLY A 334 -3.34 9.73 -16.01
N GLU A 335 -4.39 8.95 -15.80
CA GLU A 335 -5.02 8.78 -14.49
C GLU A 335 -4.18 7.89 -13.57
N ILE A 336 -4.09 8.29 -12.31
CA ILE A 336 -3.25 7.65 -11.31
C ILE A 336 -4.14 6.86 -10.35
N TYR A 337 -3.92 5.56 -10.25
CA TYR A 337 -4.61 4.65 -9.35
C TYR A 337 -3.78 4.44 -8.10
N LEU A 338 -4.39 4.70 -6.94
CA LEU A 338 -3.76 4.63 -5.62
C LEU A 338 -4.50 3.60 -4.76
N ALA A 339 -3.80 2.54 -4.37
CA ALA A 339 -4.25 1.69 -3.28
C ALA A 339 -4.07 2.42 -1.96
N VAL A 340 -5.13 2.52 -1.16
CA VAL A 340 -5.06 3.13 0.17
C VAL A 340 -5.80 2.30 1.22
N SER A 341 -5.28 2.36 2.44
CA SER A 341 -5.97 1.86 3.63
C SER A 341 -6.86 2.94 4.24
N ASN A 342 -8.03 2.58 4.79
CA ASN A 342 -8.91 3.55 5.44
C ASN A 342 -8.51 3.89 6.89
N ASN A 343 -7.63 3.10 7.51
CA ASN A 343 -7.17 3.31 8.89
C ASN A 343 -5.80 2.63 9.14
N ILE A 344 -4.73 3.42 9.34
CA ILE A 344 -3.38 2.89 9.58
C ILE A 344 -3.23 2.12 10.90
N VAL A 345 -4.06 2.42 11.91
CA VAL A 345 -4.05 1.72 13.20
C VAL A 345 -4.65 0.31 13.04
N HIS A 346 -5.69 0.16 12.22
CA HIS A 346 -6.24 -1.16 11.89
C HIS A 346 -5.24 -2.00 11.09
N VAL A 347 -4.54 -1.40 10.11
CA VAL A 347 -3.44 -2.07 9.38
C VAL A 347 -2.36 -2.55 10.34
N PHE A 348 -1.90 -1.68 11.25
CA PHE A 348 -0.91 -2.04 12.26
C PHE A 348 -1.37 -3.23 13.12
N LEU A 349 -2.62 -3.19 13.63
CA LEU A 349 -3.17 -4.28 14.44
C LEU A 349 -3.28 -5.60 13.65
N TYR A 350 -3.66 -5.54 12.37
CA TYR A 350 -3.79 -6.70 11.50
C TYR A 350 -2.43 -7.38 11.26
N ILE A 351 -1.41 -6.60 10.89
CA ILE A 351 -0.04 -7.08 10.67
C ILE A 351 0.56 -7.67 11.96
N ASN A 352 0.19 -7.12 13.12
CA ASN A 352 0.60 -7.63 14.44
C ASN A 352 -0.22 -8.86 14.93
N GLY A 353 -1.02 -9.50 14.06
CA GLY A 353 -1.74 -10.73 14.38
C GLY A 353 -3.10 -10.54 15.08
N GLY A 354 -3.67 -9.32 15.01
CA GLY A 354 -5.03 -9.04 15.48
C GLY A 354 -6.07 -9.78 14.65
N LYS A 355 -6.57 -10.91 15.17
CA LYS A 355 -7.44 -11.86 14.44
C LYS A 355 -8.77 -11.26 13.94
N ASP A 356 -9.29 -10.27 14.67
CA ASP A 356 -10.56 -9.60 14.35
C ASP A 356 -10.35 -8.33 13.51
N ALA A 357 -9.10 -7.91 13.29
CA ALA A 357 -8.80 -6.73 12.48
C ALA A 357 -9.03 -7.06 11.01
N LYS A 358 -9.91 -6.29 10.36
CA LYS A 358 -10.07 -6.25 8.91
C LYS A 358 -9.83 -4.81 8.47
N PRO A 359 -8.63 -4.48 7.97
CA PRO A 359 -8.37 -3.12 7.50
C PRO A 359 -9.19 -2.86 6.25
N ALA A 360 -10.19 -1.97 6.40
CA ALA A 360 -10.98 -1.46 5.29
C ALA A 360 -10.10 -0.74 4.26
N ILE A 361 -10.49 -0.84 2.99
CA ILE A 361 -9.69 -0.44 1.84
C ILE A 361 -10.46 0.53 0.95
N SER A 362 -9.71 1.38 0.24
CA SER A 362 -10.27 2.26 -0.79
C SER A 362 -9.30 2.34 -1.98
N VAL A 363 -9.83 2.62 -3.17
CA VAL A 363 -8.99 3.06 -4.30
C VAL A 363 -9.35 4.50 -4.64
N PHE A 364 -8.33 5.34 -4.67
CA PHE A 364 -8.44 6.71 -5.19
C PHE A 364 -7.88 6.76 -6.60
N LYS A 365 -8.63 7.42 -7.49
CA LYS A 365 -8.17 7.84 -8.80
C LYS A 365 -7.83 9.33 -8.75
N VAL A 366 -6.64 9.70 -9.17
CA VAL A 366 -6.17 11.09 -9.26
C VAL A 366 -5.98 11.46 -10.74
N SER A 367 -6.51 12.61 -11.14
CA SER A 367 -6.51 13.08 -12.54
C SER A 367 -6.23 14.59 -12.59
N ASN A 368 -5.89 15.11 -13.77
CA ASN A 368 -5.82 16.56 -13.98
C ASN A 368 -7.19 17.21 -13.71
N ASN A 369 -7.22 18.26 -12.90
CA ASN A 369 -8.47 18.97 -12.63
C ASN A 369 -8.91 19.80 -13.85
N THR A 370 -10.14 19.58 -14.31
CA THR A 370 -10.77 20.36 -15.39
C THR A 370 -11.91 21.26 -14.90
N GLY A 371 -12.21 21.28 -13.60
CA GLY A 371 -13.26 22.10 -12.99
C GLY A 371 -12.84 23.55 -12.71
N GLU A 372 -13.82 24.39 -12.41
CA GLU A 372 -13.63 25.83 -12.14
C GLU A 372 -12.65 26.10 -10.98
N ASN A 373 -12.61 25.22 -9.98
CA ASN A 373 -11.72 25.32 -8.83
C ASN A 373 -10.22 25.15 -9.19
N ARG A 374 -9.88 24.75 -10.41
CA ARG A 374 -8.51 24.88 -10.96
C ARG A 374 -8.02 26.33 -10.94
N PHE A 375 -8.92 27.31 -11.12
CA PHE A 375 -8.60 28.74 -11.00
C PHE A 375 -8.07 29.10 -9.60
N TYR A 376 -8.49 28.38 -8.55
CA TYR A 376 -8.01 28.53 -7.18
C TYR A 376 -6.74 27.69 -6.88
N GLY A 377 -6.05 27.19 -7.91
CA GLY A 377 -4.78 26.46 -7.79
C GLY A 377 -4.91 24.97 -7.50
N ILE A 378 -6.13 24.40 -7.51
CA ILE A 378 -6.32 22.95 -7.36
C ILE A 378 -6.01 22.27 -8.68
N ASN A 379 -4.78 21.80 -8.86
CA ASN A 379 -4.30 21.26 -10.14
C ASN A 379 -4.81 19.84 -10.45
N TYR A 380 -5.19 19.07 -9.43
CA TYR A 380 -5.60 17.67 -9.55
C TYR A 380 -6.92 17.40 -8.83
N GLU A 381 -7.77 16.58 -9.44
CA GLU A 381 -8.96 16.01 -8.80
C GLU A 381 -8.59 14.66 -8.15
N LYS A 382 -9.20 14.35 -7.01
CA LYS A 382 -9.08 13.05 -6.32
C LYS A 382 -10.48 12.45 -6.13
N LYS A 383 -10.73 11.27 -6.69
CA LYS A 383 -12.04 10.57 -6.61
C LYS A 383 -11.86 9.19 -5.99
N LYS A 384 -12.60 8.87 -4.92
CA LYS A 384 -12.72 7.49 -4.44
C LYS A 384 -13.57 6.71 -5.45
N ILE A 385 -12.98 5.69 -6.07
CA ILE A 385 -13.65 4.87 -7.11
C ILE A 385 -14.05 3.47 -6.62
N PHE A 386 -13.49 3.04 -5.48
CA PHE A 386 -13.80 1.78 -4.83
C PHE A 386 -13.63 1.92 -3.32
N GLU A 387 -14.44 1.19 -2.55
CA GLU A 387 -14.34 1.05 -1.10
C GLU A 387 -14.86 -0.34 -0.70
N ASP A 388 -14.20 -0.96 0.29
CA ASP A 388 -14.70 -2.14 0.99
C ASP A 388 -14.37 -2.05 2.48
N ASP A 389 -15.23 -2.64 3.33
CA ASP A 389 -15.05 -2.69 4.79
C ASP A 389 -13.99 -3.71 5.24
N GLY A 390 -13.38 -4.44 4.31
CA GLY A 390 -12.45 -5.53 4.56
C GLY A 390 -13.12 -6.91 4.56
N THR A 391 -14.39 -7.02 4.13
CA THR A 391 -15.08 -8.32 4.03
C THR A 391 -14.95 -9.00 2.67
N LEU A 392 -14.77 -8.27 1.57
CA LEU A 392 -14.37 -8.84 0.27
C LEU A 392 -12.86 -9.08 0.24
N PHE A 393 -12.08 -8.05 0.59
CA PHE A 393 -10.62 -8.08 0.57
C PHE A 393 -10.07 -7.00 1.51
N SER A 394 -8.93 -7.24 2.14
CA SER A 394 -8.38 -6.34 3.18
C SER A 394 -6.93 -5.96 2.93
N CYS A 395 -6.52 -4.80 3.44
CA CYS A 395 -5.11 -4.37 3.43
C CYS A 395 -4.46 -4.40 2.02
N ILE A 396 -5.09 -3.78 1.02
CA ILE A 396 -4.52 -3.67 -0.33
C ILE A 396 -3.22 -2.87 -0.31
N SER A 397 -2.22 -3.33 -1.07
CA SER A 397 -1.02 -2.55 -1.41
C SER A 397 -1.05 -2.02 -2.82
N VAL A 398 -1.84 -2.59 -3.74
CA VAL A 398 -1.83 -2.15 -5.14
C VAL A 398 -3.21 -2.14 -5.75
N ALA A 399 -3.45 -1.12 -6.59
CA ALA A 399 -4.58 -1.00 -7.48
C ALA A 399 -4.03 -0.65 -8.87
N ALA A 400 -4.24 -1.52 -9.85
CA ALA A 400 -3.80 -1.31 -11.24
C ALA A 400 -5.04 -1.26 -12.15
N GLY A 401 -5.37 -0.09 -12.67
CA GLY A 401 -6.49 0.10 -13.60
C GLY A 401 -6.04 0.07 -15.07
N ASP A 402 -6.88 -0.46 -15.95
CA ASP A 402 -6.79 -0.36 -17.41
C ASP A 402 -8.12 0.21 -17.92
N SER A 403 -8.13 1.49 -18.30
CA SER A 403 -9.33 2.18 -18.80
C SER A 403 -9.83 1.67 -20.15
N VAL A 404 -8.95 1.11 -20.99
CA VAL A 404 -9.31 0.56 -22.31
C VAL A 404 -10.10 -0.73 -22.14
N ARG A 405 -9.67 -1.60 -21.24
CA ARG A 405 -10.37 -2.87 -20.92
C ARG A 405 -11.43 -2.72 -19.84
N LYS A 406 -11.54 -1.54 -19.22
CA LYS A 406 -12.40 -1.25 -18.08
C LYS A 406 -12.22 -2.26 -16.94
N VAL A 407 -10.97 -2.53 -16.55
CA VAL A 407 -10.68 -3.40 -15.40
C VAL A 407 -9.81 -2.70 -14.38
N MET A 408 -9.88 -3.17 -13.14
CA MET A 408 -8.96 -2.83 -12.07
C MET A 408 -8.58 -4.09 -11.30
N LEU A 409 -7.29 -4.29 -11.07
CA LEU A 409 -6.74 -5.39 -10.28
C LEU A 409 -6.27 -4.88 -8.92
N LEU A 410 -6.65 -5.56 -7.84
CA LEU A 410 -6.27 -5.23 -6.46
C LEU A 410 -5.42 -6.35 -5.87
N GLY A 411 -4.24 -6.02 -5.34
CA GLY A 411 -3.31 -6.94 -4.66
C GLY A 411 -3.05 -6.54 -3.21
N SER A 412 -2.50 -7.45 -2.43
CA SER A 412 -2.12 -7.26 -1.02
C SER A 412 -0.88 -8.06 -0.65
N PHE A 413 0.04 -7.41 0.07
CA PHE A 413 1.18 -8.05 0.75
C PHE A 413 0.81 -8.92 1.96
N PHE A 414 -0.48 -9.01 2.35
CA PHE A 414 -0.90 -9.68 3.59
C PHE A 414 -2.18 -10.52 3.46
N THR A 415 -3.06 -10.19 2.52
CA THR A 415 -4.31 -10.93 2.24
C THR A 415 -4.15 -11.76 0.95
N PRO A 416 -4.28 -13.11 1.00
CA PRO A 416 -4.07 -13.97 -0.16
C PRO A 416 -4.96 -13.71 -1.38
N GLY A 417 -4.32 -13.66 -2.54
CA GLY A 417 -4.92 -13.56 -3.86
C GLY A 417 -5.05 -12.14 -4.39
N VAL A 418 -5.84 -12.00 -5.45
CA VAL A 418 -6.03 -10.75 -6.22
C VAL A 418 -7.51 -10.59 -6.53
N ILE A 419 -8.04 -9.38 -6.43
CA ILE A 419 -9.41 -9.05 -6.85
C ILE A 419 -9.37 -8.41 -8.25
N ARG A 420 -10.20 -8.92 -9.17
CA ARG A 420 -10.51 -8.25 -10.44
C ARG A 420 -11.86 -7.56 -10.31
N CYS A 421 -11.87 -6.25 -10.54
CA CYS A 421 -13.05 -5.40 -10.60
C CYS A 421 -13.27 -4.88 -12.03
N GLU A 422 -14.53 -4.69 -12.42
CA GLU A 422 -14.90 -3.92 -13.61
C GLU A 422 -15.01 -2.42 -13.27
N LEU A 423 -14.45 -1.59 -14.15
CA LEU A 423 -14.59 -0.13 -14.11
C LEU A 423 -15.79 0.31 -14.96
N GLU A 424 -16.31 1.51 -14.69
CA GLU A 424 -17.51 2.05 -15.35
C GLU A 424 -17.22 2.75 -16.68
#